data_AF-A0A090LLL2-F1
#
_entry.id   AF-A0A090LLL2-F1
#
_cell.length_a   1.000
_cell.length_b   1.000
_cell.length_c   1.000
_cell.angle_alpha   90.00
_cell.angle_beta   90.00
_cell.angle_gamma   90.00
#
_symmetry.space_group_name_H-M   'P 1'
#
loop_
_entity.id
_entity.type
_entity.pdbx_description
1 polymer ?
#
loop_
_entity_poly.entity_id
_entity_poly.type
_entity_poly.pdbx_seq_one_letter_code
_entity_poly.pdbx_strand_id
1 'polypeptide(L)'
;MIGGWKPLDLNSKEVQNLGMKIVEKYNSESDEDVKFNKVSNALQQISSKTNYRLIIQTTLIEDNGKTGKIKYLDAGIFQQPGSNIEEIDIKVLKPFEL
;
A
#
# COMPACT_ATOMS: atom_id res chain seq x y z
N MET A 1 0.10 27.08 -4.50
CA MET A 1 -0.88 26.10 -3.97
C MET A 1 -0.14 24.81 -3.69
N ILE A 2 -0.09 24.39 -2.42
CA ILE A 2 0.30 23.01 -2.09
C ILE A 2 -0.85 22.14 -2.56
N GLY A 3 -0.59 21.18 -3.46
CA GLY A 3 -1.64 20.37 -4.07
C GLY A 3 -2.37 19.55 -3.02
N GLY A 4 -3.70 19.51 -3.08
CA GLY A 4 -4.50 18.56 -2.32
C GLY A 4 -4.26 17.12 -2.81
N TRP A 5 -4.82 16.15 -2.10
CA TRP A 5 -4.85 14.77 -2.54
C TRP A 5 -5.65 14.63 -3.83
N LYS A 6 -5.10 13.92 -4.80
CA LYS A 6 -5.73 13.61 -6.08
C LYS A 6 -5.79 12.10 -6.28
N PRO A 7 -6.90 11.56 -6.80
CA PRO A 7 -6.96 10.15 -7.14
C PRO A 7 -5.99 9.81 -8.27
N LEU A 8 -5.41 8.62 -8.20
CA LEU A 8 -4.62 8.03 -9.28
C LEU A 8 -5.42 6.94 -9.99
N ASP A 9 -5.03 6.64 -11.22
CA ASP A 9 -5.52 5.46 -11.93
C ASP A 9 -5.00 4.20 -11.25
N LEU A 10 -5.92 3.44 -10.66
CA LEU A 10 -5.62 2.21 -9.92
C LEU A 10 -4.96 1.16 -10.80
N ASN A 11 -5.22 1.15 -12.11
CA ASN A 11 -4.67 0.16 -13.04
C ASN A 11 -3.35 0.61 -13.68
N SER A 12 -2.89 1.83 -13.38
CA SER A 12 -1.61 2.31 -13.89
C SER A 12 -0.47 1.44 -13.37
N LYS A 13 0.54 1.22 -14.23
CA LYS A 13 1.74 0.44 -13.89
C LYS A 13 2.44 0.98 -12.63
N GLU A 14 2.48 2.30 -12.47
CA GLU A 14 3.05 2.96 -11.29
C GLU A 14 2.31 2.54 -10.01
N VAL A 15 0.98 2.67 -9.98
CA VAL A 15 0.18 2.33 -8.79
C VAL A 15 0.26 0.84 -8.47
N GLN A 16 0.23 -0.02 -9.48
CA GLN A 16 0.38 -1.47 -9.28
C GLN A 16 1.75 -1.82 -8.69
N ASN A 17 2.83 -1.19 -9.19
CA ASN A 17 4.17 -1.37 -8.65
C ASN A 17 4.29 -0.88 -7.19
N LEU A 18 3.69 0.27 -6.85
CA LEU A 18 3.65 0.74 -5.47
C LEU A 18 2.90 -0.24 -4.56
N GLY A 19 1.77 -0.79 -5.04
CA GLY A 19 1.00 -1.79 -4.32
C GLY A 19 1.78 -3.09 -4.06
N MET A 20 2.48 -3.61 -5.07
CA MET A 20 3.34 -4.79 -4.91
C MET A 20 4.48 -4.53 -3.93
N LYS A 21 5.15 -3.38 -4.05
CA LYS A 21 6.23 -2.96 -3.15
C LYS A 21 5.79 -2.89 -1.68
N ILE A 22 4.58 -2.37 -1.42
CA ILE A 22 4.03 -2.31 -0.05
C ILE A 22 3.80 -3.73 0.50
N VAL A 23 3.29 -4.65 -0.33
CA VAL A 23 3.10 -6.05 0.10
C VAL A 23 4.43 -6.73 0.37
N GLU A 24 5.44 -6.53 -0.48
CA GLU A 24 6.79 -7.07 -0.26
C GLU A 24 7.39 -6.55 1.05
N LYS A 25 7.27 -5.24 1.31
CA LYS A 25 7.73 -4.65 2.57
C LYS A 25 6.98 -5.22 3.77
N TYR A 26 5.65 -5.32 3.70
CA TYR A 26 4.84 -5.91 4.77
C TYR A 26 5.29 -7.33 5.11
N ASN A 27 5.43 -8.20 4.11
CA ASN A 27 5.88 -9.59 4.30
C ASN A 27 7.30 -9.67 4.87
N SER A 28 8.16 -8.68 4.60
CA SER A 28 9.52 -8.65 5.16
C SER A 28 9.59 -8.17 6.62
N GLU A 29 8.57 -7.47 7.11
CA GLU A 29 8.56 -6.82 8.44
C GLU A 29 7.52 -7.39 9.40
N SER A 30 6.54 -8.15 8.89
CA SER A 30 5.45 -8.75 9.66
C SER A 30 5.67 -10.26 9.86
N ASP A 31 5.08 -10.82 10.92
CA ASP A 31 5.07 -12.27 11.17
C ASP A 31 4.04 -13.02 10.30
N GLU A 32 3.46 -12.37 9.29
CA GLU A 32 2.42 -12.91 8.43
C GLU A 32 2.75 -12.63 6.96
N ASP A 33 2.51 -13.61 6.10
CA ASP A 33 2.64 -13.44 4.66
C ASP A 33 1.28 -13.18 4.01
N VAL A 34 1.23 -12.19 3.12
CA VAL A 34 0.07 -11.92 2.29
C VAL A 34 0.43 -11.87 0.81
N LYS A 35 -0.53 -12.30 -0.02
CA LYS A 35 -0.46 -12.19 -1.47
C LYS A 35 -1.12 -10.89 -1.93
N PHE A 36 -0.45 -10.15 -2.80
CA PHE A 36 -1.03 -8.99 -3.48
C PHE A 36 -2.19 -9.42 -4.39
N ASN A 37 -3.35 -8.76 -4.28
CA ASN A 37 -4.46 -8.94 -5.21
C ASN A 37 -4.63 -7.73 -6.13
N LYS A 38 -4.87 -6.56 -5.54
CA LYS A 38 -5.08 -5.29 -6.27
C LYS A 38 -4.97 -4.09 -5.34
N VAL A 39 -4.70 -2.93 -5.94
CA VAL A 39 -4.93 -1.65 -5.29
C VAL A 39 -6.42 -1.30 -5.38
N SER A 40 -7.03 -1.00 -4.25
CA SER A 40 -8.46 -0.65 -4.13
C SER A 40 -8.70 0.86 -4.01
N ASN A 41 -7.68 1.61 -3.58
CA ASN A 41 -7.68 3.06 -3.55
C ASN A 41 -6.23 3.57 -3.68
N ALA A 42 -6.02 4.67 -4.39
CA ALA A 42 -4.74 5.33 -4.52
C ALA A 42 -4.92 6.84 -4.66
N LEU A 43 -4.26 7.59 -3.77
CA LEU A 43 -4.22 9.05 -3.79
C LEU A 43 -2.76 9.52 -3.85
N GLN A 44 -2.52 10.60 -4.58
CA GLN A 44 -1.24 11.30 -4.64
C GLN A 44 -1.37 12.72 -4.13
N GLN A 45 -0.35 13.20 -3.43
CA GLN A 45 -0.19 14.59 -3.09
C GLN A 45 1.19 15.08 -3.54
N ILE A 46 1.21 16.15 -4.35
CA ILE A 46 2.44 16.79 -4.80
C ILE A 46 2.60 18.12 -4.06
N SER A 47 3.68 18.23 -3.28
CA SER A 47 4.10 19.44 -2.56
C SER A 47 5.60 19.68 -2.77
N SER A 48 6.35 20.08 -1.72
CA SER A 48 7.81 19.92 -1.69
C SER A 48 8.25 18.46 -1.61
N LYS A 49 7.32 17.55 -1.31
CA LYS A 49 7.46 16.09 -1.31
C LYS A 49 6.36 15.44 -2.15
N THR A 50 6.61 14.24 -2.65
CA THR A 50 5.58 13.40 -3.29
C THR A 50 5.10 12.38 -2.26
N ASN A 51 3.81 12.42 -1.93
CA ASN A 51 3.20 11.48 -1.00
C ASN A 51 2.17 10.63 -1.73
N TYR A 52 2.07 9.36 -1.34
CA TYR A 52 1.03 8.45 -1.80
C TYR A 52 0.27 7.86 -0.61
N ARG A 53 -1.01 7.59 -0.79
CA ARG A 53 -1.84 6.80 0.13
C ARG A 53 -2.54 5.71 -0.66
N LEU A 54 -2.32 4.45 -0.31
CA LEU A 54 -2.87 3.30 -1.00
C LEU A 54 -3.65 2.43 -0.01
N ILE A 55 -4.81 1.95 -0.44
CA ILE A 55 -5.49 0.81 0.20
C ILE A 55 -5.31 -0.40 -0.70
N ILE A 56 -4.65 -1.44 -0.21
CA ILE A 56 -4.31 -2.63 -0.98
C ILE A 56 -5.11 -3.81 -0.45
N GLN A 57 -5.82 -4.48 -1.35
CA GLN A 57 -6.46 -5.74 -1.03
C GLN A 57 -5.43 -6.87 -1.15
N THR A 58 -5.33 -7.70 -0.11
CA THR A 58 -4.43 -8.84 -0.06
C THR A 58 -5.17 -10.10 0.38
N THR A 59 -4.53 -11.24 0.20
CA THR A 59 -5.02 -12.53 0.71
C THR A 59 -3.97 -13.11 1.64
N LEU A 60 -4.36 -13.46 2.87
CA LEU A 60 -3.45 -14.14 3.81
C LEU A 60 -2.95 -15.44 3.21
N ILE A 61 -1.67 -15.75 3.38
CA ILE A 61 -1.09 -17.06 3.11
C ILE A 61 -1.02 -17.76 4.47
N GLU A 62 -1.75 -18.86 4.62
CA GLU A 62 -1.70 -19.68 5.83
C GLU A 62 -0.44 -20.55 5.84
N ASP A 63 -0.01 -20.99 7.03
CA ASP A 63 1.19 -21.84 7.22
C ASP A 63 1.19 -23.13 6.39
N ASN A 64 0.00 -23.60 6.02
CA ASN A 64 -0.20 -24.78 5.18
C ASN A 64 -0.05 -24.48 3.66
N GLY A 65 0.32 -23.25 3.30
CA GLY A 65 0.48 -22.76 1.92
C GLY A 65 -0.83 -22.41 1.20
N LYS A 66 -1.99 -22.49 1.87
CA LYS A 66 -3.29 -22.15 1.29
C LYS A 66 -3.57 -20.66 1.43
N THR A 67 -4.42 -20.16 0.54
CA THR A 67 -4.95 -18.80 0.62
C THR A 67 -6.07 -18.74 1.66
N GLY A 68 -5.87 -17.89 2.67
CA GLY A 68 -6.83 -17.61 3.74
C GLY A 68 -7.70 -16.38 3.46
N LYS A 69 -7.98 -15.62 4.52
CA LYS A 69 -8.90 -14.47 4.49
C LYS A 69 -8.35 -13.31 3.67
N ILE A 70 -9.25 -12.54 3.06
CA ILE A 70 -8.93 -11.23 2.49
C ILE A 70 -8.57 -10.27 3.63
N LYS A 71 -7.47 -9.54 3.47
CA LYS A 71 -7.07 -8.43 4.33
C LYS A 71 -6.92 -7.16 3.48
N TYR A 72 -6.89 -6.01 4.16
CA TYR A 72 -6.60 -4.74 3.53
C TYR A 72 -5.44 -4.07 4.25
N LEU A 73 -4.47 -3.58 3.50
CA LEU A 73 -3.37 -2.77 3.99
C LEU A 73 -3.68 -1.30 3.67
N ASP A 74 -3.65 -0.43 4.66
CA ASP A 74 -3.59 1.02 4.51
C ASP A 74 -2.13 1.45 4.61
N ALA A 75 -1.62 2.09 3.55
CA ALA A 75 -0.22 2.41 3.45
C ALA A 75 0.01 3.84 2.94
N GLY A 76 0.96 4.52 3.59
CA GLY A 76 1.48 5.82 3.18
C GLY A 76 2.91 5.70 2.67
N ILE A 77 3.21 6.28 1.51
CA ILE A 77 4.57 6.41 0.98
C ILE A 77 4.94 7.89 0.95
N PHE A 78 6.06 8.26 1.55
CA PHE A 78 6.55 9.63 1.61
C PHE A 78 7.92 9.70 0.94
N GLN A 79 8.00 10.40 -0.19
CA GLN A 79 9.21 10.57 -0.98
C GLN A 79 9.65 12.03 -0.99
N GLN A 80 10.91 12.29 -0.63
CA GLN A 80 11.47 13.64 -0.70
C GLN A 80 12.33 13.80 -1.98
N PRO A 81 11.91 14.66 -2.94
CA PRO A 81 12.64 14.95 -4.15
C PRO A 81 14.08 15.40 -3.86
N GLY A 82 15.04 14.85 -4.60
CA GLY A 82 16.46 15.16 -4.45
C GLY A 82 17.14 14.48 -3.24
N SER A 83 16.44 13.61 -2.52
CA SER A 83 17.01 12.76 -1.48
C SER A 83 16.70 11.28 -1.79
N ASN A 84 17.53 10.36 -1.29
CA ASN A 84 17.25 8.91 -1.36
C ASN A 84 16.37 8.42 -0.21
N ILE A 85 15.61 9.33 0.42
CA ILE A 85 14.78 9.03 1.58
C ILE A 85 13.38 8.68 1.10
N GLU A 86 12.95 7.46 1.40
CA GLU A 86 11.59 6.98 1.23
C GLU A 86 11.14 6.33 2.54
N GLU A 87 10.01 6.79 3.05
CA GLU A 87 9.38 6.24 4.25
C GLU A 87 8.06 5.60 3.84
N ILE A 88 7.81 4.37 4.33
CA ILE A 88 6.58 3.63 4.07
C ILE A 88 5.99 3.20 5.41
N ASP A 89 4.81 3.73 5.74
CA ASP A 89 3.98 3.31 6.89
C ASP A 89 2.93 2.33 6.38
N ILE A 90 2.74 1.21 7.07
CA ILE A 90 1.81 0.15 6.67
C ILE A 90 0.98 -0.29 7.89
N LYS A 91 -0.34 -0.33 7.73
CA LYS A 91 -1.29 -0.77 8.77
C LYS A 91 -2.29 -1.76 8.19
N VAL A 92 -2.53 -2.86 8.91
CA VAL A 92 -3.62 -3.78 8.57
C VAL A 92 -4.93 -3.17 9.03
N LEU A 93 -5.87 -3.00 8.10
CA LEU A 93 -7.22 -2.55 8.43
C LEU A 93 -7.99 -3.69 9.10
N LYS A 94 -8.58 -3.38 10.26
CA LYS A 94 -9.48 -4.31 10.94
C LYS A 94 -10.74 -4.52 10.10
N PRO A 95 -11.30 -5.74 10.06
CA PRO A 95 -12.64 -5.95 9.52
C PRO A 95 -13.61 -5.00 10.24
N PHE A 96 -14.55 -4.41 9.50
CA PHE A 96 -15.67 -3.72 10.15
C PHE A 96 -16.47 -4.76 10.94
N GLU A 97 -16.46 -4.65 12.26
CA GLU A 97 -17.42 -5.33 13.12
C GLU A 97 -18.74 -4.53 13.00
N LEU A 98 -19.78 -5.16 12.47
CA LEU A 98 -21.13 -4.61 12.34
C LEU A 98 -21.89 -4.70 13.68
#